data_AF-A0A061E5J9-F1
#
_entry.id   AF-A0A061E5J9-F1
#
_cell.length_a   1.000
_cell.length_b   1.000
_cell.length_c   1.000
_cell.angle_alpha   90.00
_cell.angle_beta   90.00
_cell.angle_gamma   90.00
#
_symmetry.space_group_name_H-M   'P 1'
#
loop_
_entity.id
_entity.type
_entity.pdbx_description
1 polymer ?
#
loop_
_entity_poly.entity_id
_entity_poly.type
_entity_poly.pdbx_seq_one_letter_code
_entity_poly.pdbx_strand_id
1 'polypeptide(L)'
;MLQTLKKHELYAKFSKCEFWLDSVNFFGHIVFEDKMKVDLKKIEVMKNWSMSRSMMEIHSFLRLADYYRSFVKDFSRIIAPMTKLT
;
A
#
# COMPACT_ATOMS: atom_id res chain seq x y z
N MET A 1 18.76 10.51 14.11
CA MET A 1 17.32 10.12 14.17
C MET A 1 16.72 10.46 15.52
N LEU A 2 16.90 9.66 16.59
CA LEU A 2 16.24 9.93 17.89
C LEU A 2 16.67 11.26 18.53
N GLN A 3 17.96 11.60 18.45
CA GLN A 3 18.46 12.92 18.90
C GLN A 3 17.89 14.07 18.08
N THR A 4 17.64 13.85 16.78
CA THR A 4 17.01 14.81 15.88
C THR A 4 15.57 15.08 16.28
N LEU A 5 14.81 14.03 16.61
CA LEU A 5 13.45 14.16 17.14
C LEU A 5 13.44 14.98 18.43
N LYS A 6 14.35 14.66 19.37
CA LYS A 6 14.51 15.40 20.63
C LYS A 6 14.83 16.88 20.41
N LYS A 7 15.72 17.22 19.46
CA LYS A 7 16.07 18.61 19.13
C LYS A 7 14.85 19.43 18.65
N HIS A 8 13.89 18.79 17.99
CA HIS A 8 12.68 19.44 17.47
C HIS A 8 11.45 19.19 18.36
N GLU A 9 11.65 18.71 19.60
CA GLU A 9 10.57 18.43 20.56
C GLU A 9 9.51 17.46 20.02
N LEU A 10 9.92 16.54 19.14
CA LEU A 10 9.10 15.45 18.63
C LEU A 10 9.33 14.19 19.45
N TYR A 11 8.24 13.52 19.82
CA TYR A 11 8.29 12.31 20.65
C TYR A 11 7.66 11.13 19.92
N ALA A 12 8.41 10.04 19.79
CA ALA A 12 7.91 8.81 19.23
C ALA A 12 7.20 7.98 20.31
N LYS A 13 6.04 7.42 19.98
CA LYS A 13 5.33 6.50 20.87
C LYS A 13 6.05 5.15 20.87
N PHE A 14 6.64 4.77 22.01
CA PHE A 14 7.46 3.55 22.12
C PHE A 14 6.72 2.28 21.66
N SER A 15 5.44 2.13 21.98
CA SER A 15 4.64 0.96 21.56
C SER A 15 4.34 0.87 20.06
N LYS A 16 4.75 1.85 19.26
CA LYS A 16 4.69 1.82 17.79
C LYS A 16 6.08 1.78 17.14
N CYS A 17 7.14 1.72 17.94
CA CYS A 17 8.51 1.73 17.44
C CYS A 17 9.03 0.29 17.35
N GLU A 18 9.60 -0.05 16.20
CA GLU A 18 10.25 -1.33 15.94
C GLU A 18 11.74 -1.04 15.73
N PHE A 19 12.61 -1.76 16.46
CA PHE A 19 14.06 -1.57 16.40
C PHE A 19 14.76 -2.92 16.23
N TRP A 20 15.89 -2.92 15.53
CA TRP A 20 16.75 -4.10 15.36
C TRP A 20 16.03 -5.32 14.79
N LEU A 21 15.13 -5.12 13.83
CA LEU A 21 14.45 -6.20 13.09
C LEU A 21 15.01 -6.30 11.67
N ASP A 22 15.09 -7.53 11.15
CA ASP A 22 15.50 -7.79 9.76
C ASP A 22 14.43 -7.38 8.74
N SER A 23 13.18 -7.26 9.19
CA SER A 23 12.07 -6.73 8.39
C SER A 23 11.09 -5.95 9.25
N VAL A 24 10.51 -4.89 8.68
CA VAL A 24 9.53 -4.02 9.35
C VAL A 24 8.31 -3.79 8.46
N ASN A 25 7.13 -3.65 9.06
CA ASN A 25 5.93 -3.26 8.33
C ASN A 25 5.84 -1.73 8.27
N PHE A 26 5.99 -1.17 7.08
CA PHE A 26 5.98 0.26 6.83
C PHE A 26 4.96 0.60 5.74
N PHE A 27 3.93 1.39 6.09
CA PHE A 27 2.85 1.81 5.19
C PHE A 27 2.11 0.66 4.46
N GLY A 28 2.08 -0.54 5.05
CA GLY A 28 1.48 -1.74 4.43
C GLY A 28 2.39 -2.39 3.38
N HIS A 29 3.69 -2.19 3.55
CA HIS A 29 4.74 -2.90 2.86
C HIS A 29 5.67 -3.51 3.90
N ILE A 30 6.22 -4.66 3.59
CA ILE A 30 7.28 -5.28 4.37
C ILE A 30 8.60 -4.87 3.73
N VAL A 31 9.38 -4.08 4.44
CA VAL A 31 10.72 -3.66 4.04
C VAL A 31 11.72 -4.62 4.66
N PHE A 32 12.61 -5.21 3.87
CA PHE A 32 13.65 -6.13 4.32
C PHE A 32 14.90 -5.96 3.44
N GLU A 33 16.06 -5.80 4.06
CA GLU A 33 17.33 -5.49 3.37
C GLU A 33 17.13 -4.37 2.32
N ASP A 34 17.45 -4.63 1.05
CA ASP A 34 17.28 -3.72 -0.09
C ASP A 34 16.00 -3.99 -0.91
N LYS A 35 15.03 -4.68 -0.32
CA LYS A 35 13.82 -5.13 -1.00
C LYS A 35 12.56 -4.71 -0.25
N MET A 36 11.50 -4.56 -1.03
CA MET A 36 10.18 -4.21 -0.54
C MET A 36 9.20 -5.24 -1.08
N LYS A 37 8.41 -5.83 -0.18
CA LYS A 37 7.25 -6.66 -0.53
C LYS A 37 6.00 -5.89 -0.14
N VAL A 38 4.97 -5.91 -0.96
CA VAL A 38 3.65 -5.44 -0.53
C VAL A 38 3.09 -6.43 0.48
N ASP A 39 2.40 -5.91 1.49
CA ASP A 39 1.58 -6.76 2.34
C ASP A 39 0.49 -7.43 1.48
N LEU A 40 0.60 -8.75 1.31
CA LEU A 40 -0.31 -9.55 0.50
C LEU A 40 -1.78 -9.36 0.92
N LYS A 41 -2.06 -8.99 2.18
CA LYS A 41 -3.41 -8.70 2.66
C LYS A 41 -4.06 -7.56 1.88
N LYS A 42 -3.30 -6.53 1.49
CA LYS A 42 -3.84 -5.41 0.70
C LYS A 42 -4.15 -5.83 -0.73
N ILE A 43 -3.31 -6.68 -1.33
CA ILE A 43 -3.56 -7.25 -2.67
C ILE A 43 -4.78 -8.17 -2.64
N GLU A 44 -4.96 -8.93 -1.56
CA GLU A 44 -6.10 -9.83 -1.39
C GLU A 44 -7.43 -9.08 -1.31
N VAL A 45 -7.49 -7.95 -0.59
CA VAL A 45 -8.67 -7.06 -0.59
C VAL A 45 -9.01 -6.58 -2.00
N MET A 46 -8.00 -6.26 -2.81
CA MET A 46 -8.20 -5.86 -4.20
C MET A 46 -8.68 -7.00 -5.10
N LYS A 47 -8.17 -8.22 -4.89
CA LYS A 47 -8.60 -9.42 -5.63
C LYS A 47 -10.04 -9.81 -5.30
N ASN A 48 -10.44 -9.66 -4.04
CA ASN A 48 -11.76 -10.03 -3.55
C ASN A 48 -12.79 -8.91 -3.73
N TRP A 49 -12.43 -7.82 -4.42
CA TRP A 49 -13.37 -6.75 -4.69
C TRP A 49 -14.47 -7.23 -5.63
N SER A 50 -15.71 -7.23 -5.14
CA SER A 50 -16.88 -7.51 -5.95
C SER A 50 -17.13 -6.33 -6.90
N MET A 51 -17.30 -6.62 -8.18
CA MET A 51 -17.54 -5.59 -9.18
C MET A 51 -18.82 -4.84 -8.84
N SER A 52 -18.67 -3.56 -8.50
CA SER A 52 -19.81 -2.72 -8.17
C SER A 52 -20.40 -2.08 -9.42
N ARG A 53 -21.68 -1.67 -9.34
CA ARG A 53 -22.40 -1.11 -10.49
C ARG A 53 -22.29 0.42 -10.60
N SER A 54 -21.67 1.08 -9.62
CA SER A 54 -21.58 2.55 -9.56
C SER A 54 -20.28 3.05 -10.17
N MET A 55 -20.37 4.01 -11.09
CA MET A 55 -19.21 4.68 -11.68
C MET A 55 -18.29 5.31 -10.62
N MET A 56 -18.86 5.87 -9.56
CA MET A 56 -18.10 6.53 -8.48
C MET A 56 -17.23 5.54 -7.70
N GLU A 57 -17.75 4.35 -7.44
CA GLU A 57 -17.02 3.28 -6.76
C GLU A 57 -15.93 2.71 -7.65
N ILE A 58 -16.20 2.58 -8.97
CA ILE A 58 -15.20 2.19 -9.96
C ILE A 58 -14.03 3.18 -9.96
N HIS A 59 -14.29 4.49 -10.01
CA HIS A 59 -13.23 5.50 -9.93
C HIS A 59 -12.45 5.45 -8.61
N SER A 60 -13.15 5.29 -7.49
CA SER A 60 -12.51 5.18 -6.17
C SER A 60 -11.55 3.99 -6.10
N PHE A 61 -11.97 2.84 -6.62
CA PHE A 61 -11.12 1.66 -6.70
C PHE A 61 -9.95 1.86 -7.65
N LEU A 62 -10.17 2.41 -8.85
CA LEU A 62 -9.09 2.62 -9.82
C LEU A 62 -7.96 3.47 -9.22
N ARG A 63 -8.32 4.50 -8.44
CA ARG A 63 -7.34 5.32 -7.72
C ARG A 63 -6.57 4.53 -6.67
N LEU A 64 -7.25 3.66 -5.92
CA LEU A 64 -6.59 2.76 -4.96
C LEU A 64 -5.69 1.75 -5.66
N ALA A 65 -6.13 1.24 -6.81
CA ALA A 65 -5.44 0.24 -7.59
C ALA A 65 -4.15 0.74 -8.22
N ASP A 66 -4.16 1.99 -8.69
CA ASP A 66 -2.98 2.61 -9.29
C ASP A 66 -1.81 2.71 -8.28
N TYR A 67 -2.09 2.93 -6.99
CA TYR A 67 -1.07 2.92 -5.93
C TYR A 67 -0.28 1.60 -5.86
N TYR A 68 -0.91 0.46 -6.19
CA TYR A 68 -0.27 -0.87 -6.15
C TYR A 68 0.16 -1.38 -7.54
N ARG A 69 0.08 -0.54 -8.58
CA ARG A 69 0.37 -0.92 -9.98
C ARG A 69 1.72 -1.61 -10.17
N SER A 70 2.78 -1.14 -9.50
CA SER A 70 4.13 -1.70 -9.63
C SER A 70 4.26 -3.14 -9.11
N PHE A 71 3.29 -3.60 -8.33
CA PHE A 71 3.31 -4.90 -7.67
C PHE A 71 2.34 -5.93 -8.28
N VAL A 72 1.54 -5.50 -9.25
CA VAL A 72 0.60 -6.36 -9.97
C VAL A 72 1.12 -6.54 -11.40
N LYS A 73 1.56 -7.76 -11.72
CA LYS A 73 1.96 -8.10 -13.09
C LYS A 73 0.78 -7.89 -14.05
N ASP A 74 1.05 -7.29 -15.21
CA ASP A 74 0.06 -6.98 -16.25
C ASP A 74 -1.12 -6.10 -15.76
N PHE A 75 -0.91 -5.27 -14.74
CA PHE A 75 -1.96 -4.41 -14.15
C PHE A 75 -2.82 -3.68 -15.20
N SER A 76 -2.18 -3.03 -16.19
CA SER A 76 -2.87 -2.30 -17.24
C SER A 76 -3.83 -3.18 -18.06
N ARG A 77 -3.48 -4.46 -18.28
CA ARG A 77 -4.35 -5.42 -18.99
C ARG A 77 -5.56 -5.81 -18.15
N ILE A 78 -5.39 -5.95 -16.83
CA ILE A 78 -6.45 -6.32 -15.89
C ILE A 78 -7.47 -5.19 -15.73
N ILE A 79 -6.98 -3.94 -15.67
CA ILE A 79 -7.79 -2.75 -15.43
C ILE A 79 -8.41 -2.17 -16.71
N ALA A 80 -7.86 -2.47 -17.89
CA ALA A 80 -8.37 -2.03 -19.19
C ALA A 80 -9.92 -2.11 -19.37
N PRO A 81 -10.62 -3.21 -19.03
CA PRO A 81 -12.07 -3.27 -19.15
C PRO A 81 -12.80 -2.28 -18.23
N MET A 82 -12.25 -1.96 -17.06
CA MET A 82 -12.83 -0.98 -16.13
C MET A 82 -12.65 0.46 -16.60
N THR A 83 -11.49 0.77 -17.20
CA THR A 83 -11.22 2.11 -17.77
C THR A 83 -12.01 2.41 -19.04
N LYS A 84 -12.57 1.41 -19.72
CA LYS A 84 -13.43 1.58 -20.90
C LYS A 84 -14.90 1.85 -20.55
N LEU A 85 -15.29 1.62 -19.30
CA LEU A 85 -16.66 1.88 -18.82
C LEU A 85 -16.87 3.34 -18.42
N THR A 86 -15.78 4.09 -18.24
CA THR A 86 -15.77 5.56 -18.15
C THR A 86 -15.71 6.15 -19.55
#